data_AF-A0A410PZ44-F1
#
_entry.id   AF-A0A410PZ44-F1
#
_cell.length_a   1.000
_cell.length_b   1.000
_cell.length_c   1.000
_cell.angle_alpha   90.00
_cell.angle_beta   90.00
_cell.angle_gamma   90.00
#
_symmetry.space_group_name_H-M   'P 1'
#
loop_
_entity.id
_entity.type
_entity.pdbx_description
1 polymer ?
#
loop_
_entity_poly.entity_id
_entity_poly.type
_entity_poly.pdbx_seq_one_letter_code
_entity_poly.pdbx_strand_id
1 'polypeptide(L)'
;MFVISVKTKKRKMIAVLAAVLVVVTAAIVAVKLFHSGPSADSGGKKYSLAASTNEDRIAFFKQFGWEVKPQPIANGKVTIPQTFDDVYTKYNNIQQEQGLDLTSYAGKTCEQWVYEITNFPEQEIMRGTLLIYGGCVVGGDLCTPALDGFMTGFDGQLDSNDYGANEPTLGRNDSGALTMAPAQTASSSVEEAQSKASSEIPANAWPTD
;
A
#
# COMPACT_ATOMS: atom_id res chain seq x y z
N MET A 1 11.78 -46.38 53.02
CA MET A 1 12.06 -44.98 52.62
C MET A 1 13.26 -45.01 51.69
N PHE A 2 13.06 -44.89 50.37
CA PHE A 2 14.13 -45.02 49.38
C PHE A 2 14.73 -43.64 49.08
N VAL A 3 15.97 -43.43 49.51
CA VAL A 3 16.74 -42.22 49.19
C VAL A 3 17.59 -42.52 47.96
N ILE A 4 17.24 -41.93 46.82
CA ILE A 4 18.04 -42.03 45.59
C ILE A 4 19.17 -41.01 45.68
N SER A 5 20.40 -41.48 45.88
CA SER A 5 21.60 -40.64 45.90
C SER A 5 22.22 -40.59 44.50
N VAL A 6 21.99 -39.51 43.76
CA VAL A 6 22.54 -39.33 42.40
C VAL A 6 23.90 -38.66 42.49
N LYS A 7 24.97 -39.41 42.24
CA LYS A 7 26.36 -38.90 42.24
C LYS A 7 26.69 -38.27 40.88
N THR A 8 26.21 -37.05 40.64
CA THR A 8 26.46 -36.33 39.38
C THR A 8 27.85 -35.72 39.31
N LYS A 9 28.66 -36.13 38.33
CA LYS A 9 29.94 -35.46 38.00
C LYS A 9 29.64 -34.05 37.45
N LYS A 10 30.00 -33.00 38.19
CA LYS A 10 29.70 -31.57 37.88
C LYS A 10 29.94 -31.18 36.40
N ARG A 11 30.97 -31.73 35.75
CA ARG A 11 31.26 -31.51 34.32
C ARG A 11 30.18 -32.05 33.37
N LYS A 12 29.56 -33.20 33.67
CA LYS A 12 28.46 -33.76 32.87
C LYS A 12 27.18 -32.93 33.00
N MET A 13 26.91 -32.39 34.19
CA MET A 13 25.78 -31.50 34.42
C MET A 13 25.93 -30.18 33.63
N ILE A 14 27.12 -29.59 33.63
CA ILE A 14 27.40 -28.38 32.85
C ILE A 14 27.26 -28.64 31.34
N ALA A 15 27.77 -29.77 30.85
CA ALA A 15 27.64 -30.14 29.44
C ALA A 15 26.19 -30.35 29.01
N VAL A 16 25.38 -31.01 29.85
CA VAL A 16 23.94 -31.20 29.60
C VAL A 16 23.21 -29.86 29.61
N LEU A 17 23.50 -28.98 30.58
CA LEU A 17 22.87 -27.65 30.64
C LEU A 17 23.22 -26.79 29.42
N ALA A 18 24.48 -26.81 28.97
CA ALA A 18 24.91 -26.11 27.77
C ALA A 18 24.21 -26.65 26.52
N ALA A 19 24.08 -27.98 26.39
CA ALA A 19 23.37 -28.60 25.27
C ALA A 19 21.87 -28.23 25.25
N VAL A 20 21.21 -28.23 26.42
CA VAL A 20 19.81 -27.78 26.54
C VAL A 20 19.67 -26.32 26.14
N LEU A 21 20.58 -25.45 26.58
CA LEU A 21 20.56 -24.04 26.23
C LEU A 21 20.65 -23.82 24.70
N VAL A 22 21.54 -24.56 24.02
CA VAL A 22 21.69 -24.50 22.55
C VAL A 22 20.42 -24.97 21.83
N VAL A 23 19.77 -26.03 22.31
CA VAL A 23 18.51 -26.52 21.72
C VAL A 23 17.39 -25.49 21.92
N VAL A 24 17.31 -24.87 23.10
CA VAL A 24 16.30 -23.85 23.39
C VAL A 24 16.54 -22.58 22.54
N THR A 25 17.78 -22.12 22.40
CA THR A 25 18.08 -20.96 21.55
C THR A 25 17.81 -21.26 20.08
N ALA A 26 18.17 -22.44 19.58
CA ALA A 26 17.85 -22.87 18.22
C ALA A 26 16.33 -22.95 18.00
N ALA A 27 15.56 -23.45 18.97
CA ALA A 27 14.10 -23.48 18.91
C ALA A 27 13.50 -22.07 18.89
N ILE A 28 13.99 -21.15 19.71
CA ILE A 28 13.52 -19.75 19.72
C ILE A 28 13.84 -19.06 18.38
N VAL A 29 15.03 -19.26 17.84
CA VAL A 29 15.44 -18.71 16.54
C VAL A 29 14.58 -19.29 15.42
N ALA A 30 14.34 -20.60 15.43
CA ALA A 30 13.43 -21.25 14.49
C ALA A 30 12.02 -20.68 14.60
N VAL A 31 11.46 -20.56 15.80
CA VAL A 31 10.12 -19.97 16.01
C VAL A 31 10.06 -18.53 15.49
N LYS A 32 11.08 -17.70 15.69
CA LYS A 32 11.15 -16.34 15.13
C LYS A 32 11.24 -16.32 13.61
N LEU A 33 12.03 -17.21 13.01
CA LEU A 33 12.16 -17.35 11.56
C LEU A 33 10.86 -17.85 10.92
N PHE A 34 10.18 -18.80 11.56
CA PHE A 34 8.95 -19.41 11.04
C PHE A 34 7.67 -18.61 11.37
N HIS A 35 7.68 -17.72 12.38
CA HIS A 35 6.57 -16.81 12.69
C HIS A 35 6.74 -15.40 12.11
N SER A 36 7.82 -15.12 11.38
CA SER A 36 7.90 -13.88 10.62
C SER A 36 6.93 -14.00 9.44
N GLY A 37 5.69 -13.53 9.65
CA GLY A 37 4.69 -13.47 8.60
C GLY A 37 5.19 -12.69 7.38
N PRO A 38 4.55 -12.87 6.22
CA PRO A 38 4.93 -12.16 5.00
C PRO A 38 4.91 -10.65 5.27
N SER A 39 5.93 -9.94 4.79
CA SER A 39 6.15 -8.54 5.12
C SER A 39 6.86 -7.82 3.98
N ALA A 40 6.57 -6.55 3.78
CA ALA A 40 7.30 -5.66 2.89
C ALA A 40 7.90 -4.48 3.67
N ASP A 41 8.73 -3.68 3.00
CA ASP A 41 9.35 -2.47 3.53
C ASP A 41 9.03 -1.31 2.60
N SER A 42 8.51 -0.21 3.14
CA SER A 42 8.26 1.03 2.43
C SER A 42 8.85 2.17 3.25
N GLY A 43 9.76 2.95 2.67
CA GLY A 43 10.39 4.09 3.36
C GLY A 43 11.09 3.72 4.68
N GLY A 44 11.65 2.50 4.81
CA GLY A 44 12.32 2.02 6.02
C GLY A 44 11.36 1.54 7.12
N LYS A 45 10.05 1.46 6.83
CA LYS A 45 9.03 0.90 7.72
C LYS A 45 8.59 -0.45 7.20
N LYS A 46 8.82 -1.48 8.00
CA LYS A 46 8.35 -2.84 7.73
C LYS A 46 6.86 -2.98 8.11
N TYR A 47 6.05 -3.53 7.22
CA TYR A 47 4.63 -3.81 7.46
C TYR A 47 4.26 -5.25 7.09
N SER A 48 3.08 -5.69 7.52
CA SER A 48 2.61 -7.08 7.33
C SER A 48 1.87 -7.19 6.01
N LEU A 49 2.05 -8.29 5.30
CA LEU A 49 1.28 -8.60 4.09
C LEU A 49 0.15 -9.58 4.35
N ALA A 50 -0.05 -10.04 5.59
CA ALA A 50 -1.10 -11.00 5.91
C ALA A 50 -2.49 -10.46 5.51
N ALA A 51 -3.25 -11.25 4.74
CA ALA A 51 -4.57 -10.84 4.23
C ALA A 51 -5.52 -12.03 4.00
N SER A 52 -5.26 -13.16 4.66
CA SER A 52 -6.03 -14.40 4.46
C SER A 52 -7.47 -14.27 4.96
N THR A 53 -7.66 -13.58 6.08
CA THR A 53 -8.97 -13.32 6.68
C THR A 53 -9.45 -11.89 6.47
N ASN A 54 -10.72 -11.62 6.74
CA ASN A 54 -11.24 -10.25 6.68
C ASN A 54 -10.58 -9.36 7.74
N GLU A 55 -10.31 -9.93 8.92
CA GLU A 55 -9.64 -9.29 10.03
C GLU A 55 -8.21 -8.91 9.66
N ASP A 56 -7.49 -9.79 8.94
CA ASP A 56 -6.16 -9.49 8.40
C ASP A 56 -6.21 -8.32 7.42
N ARG A 57 -7.18 -8.29 6.50
CA ARG A 57 -7.34 -7.19 5.53
C ARG A 57 -7.65 -5.86 6.19
N ILE A 58 -8.50 -5.85 7.22
CA ILE A 58 -8.76 -4.64 8.01
C ILE A 58 -7.51 -4.23 8.79
N ALA A 59 -6.79 -5.19 9.38
CA ALA A 59 -5.55 -4.94 10.10
C ALA A 59 -4.47 -4.37 9.18
N PHE A 60 -4.41 -4.79 7.92
CA PHE A 60 -3.51 -4.27 6.90
C PHE A 60 -3.68 -2.75 6.72
N PHE A 61 -4.89 -2.27 6.47
CA PHE A 61 -5.17 -0.83 6.34
C PHE A 61 -4.81 -0.04 7.60
N LYS A 62 -5.07 -0.61 8.78
CA LYS A 62 -4.73 0.01 10.07
C LYS A 62 -3.24 0.23 10.27
N GLN A 63 -2.36 -0.55 9.63
CA GLN A 63 -0.91 -0.35 9.71
C GLN A 63 -0.50 1.02 9.15
N PHE A 64 -1.28 1.51 8.20
CA PHE A 64 -1.13 2.82 7.57
C PHE A 64 -2.16 3.82 8.11
N GLY A 65 -2.69 3.64 9.31
CA GLY A 65 -3.61 4.59 9.95
C GLY A 65 -4.98 4.75 9.28
N TRP A 66 -5.36 3.88 8.36
CA TRP A 66 -6.67 3.93 7.71
C TRP A 66 -7.71 3.12 8.47
N GLU A 67 -8.91 3.68 8.57
CA GLU A 67 -10.10 2.99 9.04
C GLU A 67 -10.98 2.63 7.85
N VAL A 68 -11.52 1.41 7.85
CA VAL A 68 -12.38 0.91 6.79
C VAL A 68 -13.70 0.38 7.33
N LYS A 69 -14.72 0.34 6.47
CA LYS A 69 -15.95 -0.41 6.78
C LYS A 69 -15.62 -1.89 7.10
N PRO A 70 -16.35 -2.52 8.05
CA PRO A 70 -16.06 -3.90 8.45
C PRO A 70 -16.23 -4.95 7.33
N GLN A 71 -17.02 -4.63 6.31
CA GLN A 71 -17.24 -5.49 5.15
C GLN A 71 -16.71 -4.81 3.89
N PRO A 72 -16.08 -5.57 2.98
CA PRO A 72 -15.67 -5.06 1.69
C PRO A 72 -16.90 -4.67 0.87
N ILE A 73 -16.78 -3.59 0.09
CA ILE A 73 -17.84 -3.10 -0.80
C ILE A 73 -17.82 -3.82 -2.15
N ALA A 74 -16.70 -4.44 -2.52
CA ALA A 74 -16.58 -5.31 -3.69
C ALA A 74 -15.48 -6.35 -3.47
N ASN A 75 -15.65 -7.51 -4.12
CA ASN A 75 -14.64 -8.56 -4.17
C ASN A 75 -14.70 -9.28 -5.53
N GLY A 76 -13.57 -9.80 -5.98
CA GLY A 76 -13.47 -10.42 -7.28
C GLY A 76 -12.15 -11.15 -7.49
N LYS A 77 -11.91 -11.53 -8.75
CA LYS A 77 -10.64 -12.09 -9.20
C LYS A 77 -10.11 -11.24 -10.34
N VAL A 78 -8.84 -10.86 -10.27
CA VAL A 78 -8.15 -10.11 -11.33
C VAL A 78 -6.93 -10.91 -11.78
N THR A 79 -6.68 -10.96 -13.07
CA THR A 79 -5.47 -11.58 -13.60
C THR A 79 -4.46 -10.50 -13.92
N ILE A 80 -3.28 -10.59 -13.33
CA ILE A 80 -2.18 -9.70 -13.65
C ILE A 80 -1.70 -10.06 -15.05
N PRO A 81 -1.60 -9.11 -15.99
CA PRO A 81 -1.16 -9.38 -17.35
C PRO A 81 0.19 -10.08 -17.40
N GLN A 82 0.40 -10.92 -18.41
CA GLN A 82 1.70 -11.56 -18.63
C GLN A 82 2.78 -10.55 -19.01
N THR A 83 2.39 -9.48 -19.70
CA THR A 83 3.25 -8.38 -20.18
C THR A 83 2.61 -7.06 -19.79
N PHE A 84 3.40 -6.14 -19.25
CA PHE A 84 2.88 -4.85 -18.77
C PHE A 84 2.94 -3.84 -19.92
N ASP A 85 1.80 -3.24 -20.22
CA ASP A 85 1.72 -2.05 -21.05
C ASP A 85 2.05 -0.80 -20.22
N ASP A 86 1.94 0.38 -20.81
CA ASP A 86 2.25 1.63 -20.10
C ASP A 86 1.34 1.84 -18.88
N VAL A 87 0.10 1.34 -18.91
CA VAL A 87 -0.87 1.48 -17.82
C VAL A 87 -0.47 0.59 -16.65
N TYR A 88 -0.19 -0.69 -16.89
CA TYR A 88 0.26 -1.61 -15.85
C TYR A 88 1.67 -1.30 -15.36
N THR A 89 2.53 -0.75 -16.22
CA THR A 89 3.86 -0.29 -15.81
C THR A 89 3.74 0.84 -14.80
N LYS A 90 2.90 1.85 -15.09
CA LYS A 90 2.58 2.90 -14.13
C LYS A 90 1.96 2.32 -12.86
N TYR A 91 0.94 1.48 -12.96
CA TYR A 91 0.34 0.89 -11.76
C TYR A 91 1.37 0.13 -10.90
N ASN A 92 2.31 -0.58 -11.53
CA ASN A 92 3.37 -1.31 -10.82
C ASN A 92 4.39 -0.38 -10.16
N ASN A 93 4.65 0.80 -10.72
CA ASN A 93 5.55 1.76 -10.10
C ASN A 93 5.00 2.19 -8.71
N ILE A 94 3.69 2.41 -8.55
CA ILE A 94 3.05 2.62 -7.22
C ILE A 94 3.33 1.43 -6.31
N GLN A 95 3.26 0.20 -6.82
CA GLN A 95 3.50 -0.99 -6.02
C GLN A 95 4.96 -1.06 -5.56
N GLN A 96 5.91 -0.71 -6.42
CA GLN A 96 7.34 -0.69 -6.10
C GLN A 96 7.70 0.35 -5.05
N GLU A 97 7.08 1.54 -5.09
CA GLU A 97 7.22 2.56 -4.03
C GLU A 97 6.79 2.02 -2.66
N GLN A 98 5.81 1.12 -2.64
CA GLN A 98 5.31 0.45 -1.43
C GLN A 98 6.14 -0.79 -1.04
N GLY A 99 7.21 -1.12 -1.76
CA GLY A 99 8.02 -2.32 -1.53
C GLY A 99 7.39 -3.62 -2.06
N LEU A 100 6.47 -3.53 -3.00
CA LEU A 100 5.81 -4.64 -3.70
C LEU A 100 6.24 -4.69 -5.17
N ASP A 101 5.91 -5.75 -5.89
CA ASP A 101 6.19 -5.84 -7.33
C ASP A 101 5.28 -6.87 -8.00
N LEU A 102 4.39 -6.38 -8.86
CA LEU A 102 3.43 -7.21 -9.60
C LEU A 102 4.08 -8.02 -10.71
N THR A 103 5.30 -7.69 -11.18
CA THR A 103 5.96 -8.47 -12.23
C THR A 103 6.24 -9.91 -11.78
N SER A 104 6.49 -10.11 -10.47
CA SER A 104 6.62 -11.43 -9.84
C SER A 104 5.33 -12.27 -9.86
N TYR A 105 4.21 -11.63 -10.21
CA TYR A 105 2.88 -12.23 -10.29
C TYR A 105 2.27 -12.11 -11.70
N ALA A 106 3.05 -11.76 -12.72
CA ALA A 106 2.61 -11.72 -14.10
C ALA A 106 1.98 -13.06 -14.54
N GLY A 107 0.81 -12.98 -15.19
CA GLY A 107 0.01 -14.12 -15.61
C GLY A 107 -0.78 -14.84 -14.50
N LYS A 108 -0.63 -14.42 -13.23
CA LYS A 108 -1.33 -15.04 -12.10
C LYS A 108 -2.67 -14.36 -11.85
N THR A 109 -3.63 -15.13 -11.38
CA THR A 109 -4.92 -14.62 -10.89
C THR A 109 -4.86 -14.38 -9.39
N CYS A 110 -5.14 -13.14 -8.99
CA CYS A 110 -5.23 -12.68 -7.61
C CYS A 110 -6.69 -12.48 -7.21
N GLU A 111 -6.96 -12.52 -5.91
CA GLU A 111 -8.22 -12.03 -5.34
C GLU A 111 -8.15 -10.52 -5.20
N GLN A 112 -9.19 -9.82 -5.61
CA GLN A 112 -9.33 -8.39 -5.41
C GLN A 112 -10.36 -8.15 -4.31
N TRP A 113 -10.02 -7.28 -3.37
CA TRP A 113 -10.92 -6.84 -2.30
C TRP A 113 -10.91 -5.32 -2.22
N VAL A 114 -12.09 -4.70 -2.20
CA VAL A 114 -12.24 -3.26 -2.14
C VAL A 114 -13.00 -2.90 -0.88
N TYR A 115 -12.43 -1.99 -0.08
CA TYR A 115 -13.03 -1.45 1.14
C TYR A 115 -13.30 0.04 0.97
N GLU A 116 -14.28 0.55 1.71
CA GLU A 116 -14.51 1.98 1.85
C GLU A 116 -13.75 2.51 3.07
N ILE A 117 -12.97 3.57 2.88
CA ILE A 117 -12.20 4.25 3.91
C ILE A 117 -13.10 5.26 4.62
N THR A 118 -13.13 5.24 5.95
CA THR A 118 -14.09 6.02 6.76
C THR A 118 -13.49 7.24 7.43
N ASN A 119 -12.16 7.36 7.46
CA ASN A 119 -11.44 8.48 8.10
C ASN A 119 -10.72 9.40 7.10
N PHE A 120 -11.17 9.41 5.83
CA PHE A 120 -10.69 10.37 4.84
C PHE A 120 -11.33 11.76 5.08
N PRO A 121 -10.55 12.85 5.15
CA PRO A 121 -11.02 14.15 5.64
C PRO A 121 -11.84 14.96 4.62
N GLU A 122 -11.68 14.69 3.33
CA GLU A 122 -12.50 15.32 2.29
C GLU A 122 -13.81 14.53 2.20
N GLN A 123 -14.94 15.20 2.01
CA GLN A 123 -16.29 14.60 1.98
C GLN A 123 -16.51 13.63 0.79
N GLU A 124 -15.43 13.16 0.18
CA GLU A 124 -15.38 12.21 -0.90
C GLU A 124 -15.22 10.78 -0.39
N ILE A 125 -15.74 9.85 -1.18
CA ILE A 125 -15.62 8.43 -0.89
C ILE A 125 -14.22 7.99 -1.30
N MET A 126 -13.39 7.59 -0.35
CA MET A 126 -12.10 6.96 -0.66
C MET A 126 -12.23 5.43 -0.57
N ARG A 127 -11.60 4.73 -1.51
CA ARG A 127 -11.59 3.27 -1.59
C ARG A 127 -10.17 2.75 -1.40
N GLY A 128 -10.06 1.63 -0.69
CA GLY A 128 -8.83 0.86 -0.59
C GLY A 128 -8.96 -0.47 -1.30
N THR A 129 -8.11 -0.70 -2.30
CA THR A 129 -8.04 -1.94 -3.06
C THR A 129 -6.88 -2.78 -2.56
N LEU A 130 -7.12 -4.08 -2.34
CA LEU A 130 -6.09 -5.08 -2.06
C LEU A 130 -6.11 -6.14 -3.15
N LEU A 131 -4.93 -6.41 -3.72
CA LEU A 131 -4.67 -7.58 -4.57
C LEU A 131 -3.98 -8.64 -3.72
N ILE A 132 -4.60 -9.80 -3.61
CA ILE A 132 -4.18 -10.87 -2.71
C ILE A 132 -3.83 -12.12 -3.50
N TYR A 133 -2.65 -12.67 -3.25
CA TYR A 133 -2.22 -13.96 -3.79
C TYR A 133 -1.65 -14.82 -2.67
N GLY A 134 -2.13 -16.05 -2.52
CA GLY A 134 -1.68 -16.95 -1.45
C GLY A 134 -1.90 -16.40 -0.04
N GLY A 135 -2.98 -15.64 0.17
CA GLY A 135 -3.29 -15.04 1.48
C GLY A 135 -2.41 -13.84 1.86
N CYS A 136 -1.61 -13.33 0.92
CA CYS A 136 -0.72 -12.18 1.11
C CYS A 136 -1.12 -11.03 0.18
N VAL A 137 -1.04 -9.78 0.64
CA VAL A 137 -1.13 -8.60 -0.22
C VAL A 137 0.09 -8.57 -1.16
N VAL A 138 -0.16 -8.48 -2.45
CA VAL A 138 0.86 -8.41 -3.51
C VAL A 138 0.82 -7.10 -4.29
N GLY A 139 -0.23 -6.30 -4.07
CA GLY A 139 -0.39 -4.95 -4.58
C GLY A 139 -1.72 -4.36 -4.14
N GLY A 140 -1.96 -3.12 -4.51
CA GLY A 140 -3.19 -2.40 -4.24
C GLY A 140 -2.96 -0.90 -4.23
N ASP A 141 -4.00 -0.17 -3.90
CA ASP A 141 -4.02 1.27 -4.01
C ASP A 141 -5.12 1.85 -3.12
N LEU A 142 -5.02 3.16 -2.91
CA LEU A 142 -6.09 3.99 -2.42
C LEU A 142 -6.51 4.94 -3.54
N CYS A 143 -7.81 5.02 -3.81
CA CYS A 143 -8.33 5.89 -4.87
C CYS A 143 -9.69 6.52 -4.53
N THR A 144 -9.96 7.68 -5.13
CA THR A 144 -11.31 8.27 -5.15
C THR A 144 -12.01 7.92 -6.47
N PRO A 145 -13.33 7.65 -6.47
CA PRO A 145 -14.07 7.27 -7.67
C PRO A 145 -14.48 8.48 -8.54
N ALA A 146 -14.06 9.70 -8.18
CA ALA A 146 -14.35 10.92 -8.93
C ALA A 146 -13.64 10.91 -10.30
N LEU A 147 -14.18 11.62 -11.28
CA LEU A 147 -13.61 11.68 -12.64
C LEU A 147 -12.23 12.36 -12.65
N ASP A 148 -12.06 13.33 -11.75
CA ASP A 148 -10.84 14.07 -11.42
C ASP A 148 -10.15 13.53 -10.16
N GLY A 149 -10.49 12.30 -9.76
CA GLY A 149 -9.90 11.63 -8.62
C GLY A 149 -8.43 11.26 -8.81
N PHE A 150 -7.82 10.75 -7.74
CA PHE A 150 -6.42 10.34 -7.71
C PHE A 150 -6.28 8.88 -7.25
N MET A 151 -5.10 8.32 -7.47
CA MET A 151 -4.71 6.99 -7.00
C MET A 151 -3.32 7.09 -6.36
N THR A 152 -3.16 6.47 -5.19
CA THR A 152 -1.93 6.53 -4.41
C THR A 152 -1.65 5.18 -3.72
N GLY A 153 -0.42 5.00 -3.24
CA GLY A 153 -0.04 3.86 -2.39
C GLY A 153 -0.66 3.93 -0.99
N PHE A 154 -0.49 2.87 -0.20
CA PHE A 154 -1.15 2.69 1.10
C PHE A 154 -0.78 3.72 2.16
N ASP A 155 0.39 4.37 2.09
CA ASP A 155 0.72 5.45 3.04
C ASP A 155 -0.03 6.76 2.73
N GLY A 156 -0.76 6.81 1.62
CA GLY A 156 -1.55 7.98 1.20
C GLY A 156 -0.72 9.09 0.54
N GLN A 157 0.60 8.95 0.48
CA GLN A 157 1.51 9.94 -0.11
C GLN A 157 1.73 9.65 -1.60
N LEU A 158 1.72 10.71 -2.40
CA LEU A 158 2.15 10.68 -3.80
C LEU A 158 3.64 10.97 -3.83
N ASP A 159 4.46 9.93 -4.02
CA ASP A 159 5.92 10.05 -4.11
C ASP A 159 6.39 10.39 -5.54
N SER A 160 5.52 10.26 -6.55
CA SER A 160 5.83 10.57 -7.94
C SER A 160 4.68 11.23 -8.70
N ASN A 161 5.02 12.24 -9.51
CA ASN A 161 4.10 13.01 -10.37
C ASN A 161 3.59 12.21 -11.60
N ASP A 162 3.75 10.88 -11.60
CA ASP A 162 3.37 10.03 -12.74
C ASP A 162 1.86 9.76 -12.80
N TYR A 163 1.09 10.22 -11.79
CA TYR A 163 -0.30 9.84 -11.53
C TYR A 163 -1.28 11.02 -11.49
N GLY A 164 -1.51 11.63 -12.66
CA GLY A 164 -2.72 12.44 -12.89
C GLY A 164 -2.55 13.95 -12.63
N ALA A 165 -3.47 14.73 -13.20
CA ALA A 165 -3.39 16.19 -13.26
C ALA A 165 -4.01 16.91 -12.04
N ASN A 166 -4.57 16.18 -11.08
CA ASN A 166 -5.29 16.73 -9.93
C ASN A 166 -4.82 16.00 -8.66
N GLU A 167 -3.91 16.62 -7.90
CA GLU A 167 -3.28 15.99 -6.72
C GLU A 167 -3.67 16.70 -5.42
N PRO A 168 -4.38 16.04 -4.49
CA PRO A 168 -4.31 16.38 -3.09
C PRO A 168 -3.06 15.72 -2.47
N THR A 169 -2.13 16.53 -1.96
CA THR A 169 -0.98 16.05 -1.20
C THR A 169 -1.42 15.69 0.22
N LEU A 170 -1.80 14.43 0.43
CA LEU A 170 -2.09 13.89 1.76
C LEU A 170 -0.77 13.66 2.49
N GLY A 171 -0.36 14.64 3.30
CA GLY A 171 0.69 14.44 4.29
C GLY A 171 0.16 13.68 5.51
N ARG A 172 1.08 13.20 6.33
CA ARG A 172 0.78 12.61 7.63
C ARG A 172 1.66 13.29 8.66
N ASN A 173 1.05 13.81 9.73
CA ASN A 173 1.82 14.45 10.82
C ASN A 173 2.51 13.40 11.70
N ASP A 174 3.34 13.88 12.63
CA ASP A 174 4.11 13.04 13.56
C ASP A 174 3.25 12.09 14.41
N SER A 175 1.95 12.37 14.56
CA SER A 175 0.98 11.53 15.28
C SER A 175 0.25 10.52 14.38
N GLY A 176 0.60 10.43 13.09
CA GLY A 176 -0.02 9.51 12.14
C GLY A 176 -1.38 9.97 11.61
N ALA A 177 -1.84 11.16 11.99
CA ALA A 177 -3.07 11.75 11.47
C ALA A 177 -2.81 12.41 10.11
N LEU A 178 -3.79 12.31 9.22
CA LEU A 178 -3.74 12.92 7.89
C LEU A 178 -3.69 14.44 8.03
N THR A 179 -2.76 15.06 7.33
CA THR A 179 -2.63 16.50 7.19
C THR A 179 -2.51 16.82 5.72
N MET A 180 -3.43 17.59 5.16
CA MET A 180 -3.21 18.14 3.84
C MET A 180 -1.99 19.06 3.90
N ALA A 181 -0.95 18.77 3.13
CA ALA A 181 0.00 19.83 2.80
C ALA A 181 -0.77 20.81 1.91
N PRO A 182 -0.54 22.14 2.03
CA PRO A 182 -1.14 23.07 1.08
C PRO A 182 -0.71 22.63 -0.31
N ALA A 183 -1.67 22.46 -1.22
CA ALA A 183 -1.39 22.32 -2.64
C ALA A 183 -0.34 23.36 -2.98
N GLN A 184 0.88 22.93 -3.32
CA GLN A 184 1.84 23.84 -3.91
C GLN A 184 1.17 24.26 -5.20
N THR A 185 0.66 25.49 -5.21
CA THR A 185 0.24 26.18 -6.41
C THR A 185 1.46 26.12 -7.31
N ALA A 186 1.48 25.14 -8.23
CA ALA A 186 2.37 25.18 -9.36
C ALA A 186 2.04 26.52 -10.01
N SER A 187 2.97 27.45 -9.85
CA SER A 187 2.93 28.75 -10.49
C SER A 187 3.06 28.49 -11.98
N SER A 188 1.95 28.12 -12.62
CA SER A 188 1.81 28.29 -14.05
C SER A 188 1.86 29.79 -14.24
N SER A 189 3.02 30.26 -14.66
CA SER A 189 3.25 31.60 -15.13
C SER A 189 2.31 31.83 -16.31
N VAL A 190 1.08 32.23 -16.02
CA VAL A 190 0.23 32.92 -16.98
C VAL A 190 0.85 34.29 -17.12
N GLU A 191 1.78 34.39 -18.07
CA GLU A 191 2.29 35.67 -18.54
C GLU A 191 1.10 36.42 -19.15
N GLU A 192 0.60 37.35 -18.34
CA GLU A 192 -0.42 38.34 -18.66
C GLU A 192 0.11 39.24 -19.79
N ALA A 193 -0.04 38.80 -21.03
CA ALA A 193 0.13 39.66 -22.19
C ALA A 193 -1.16 40.45 -22.42
N GLN A 194 -1.31 41.58 -21.71
CA GLN A 194 -2.43 42.49 -21.92
C GLN A 194 -2.19 43.44 -23.11
N SER A 195 -3.05 43.30 -24.11
CA SER A 195 -3.56 44.31 -25.05
C SER A 195 -2.68 44.86 -26.18
N LYS A 196 -3.15 44.65 -27.42
CA LYS A 196 -3.47 45.78 -28.32
C LYS A 196 -4.54 45.37 -29.33
N ALA A 197 -5.53 46.25 -29.46
CA ALA A 197 -6.63 46.19 -30.39
C ALA A 197 -6.19 46.07 -31.87
N SER A 198 -6.97 45.38 -32.68
CA SER A 198 -7.50 45.83 -33.99
C SER A 198 -7.97 44.65 -34.84
N SER A 199 -9.03 44.90 -35.62
CA SER A 199 -9.40 44.24 -36.88
C SER A 199 -10.67 43.37 -36.84
N GLU A 200 -11.77 44.06 -37.11
CA GLU A 200 -12.76 43.78 -38.16
C GLU A 200 -13.22 42.32 -38.34
N ILE A 201 -14.50 42.09 -38.01
CA ILE A 201 -15.29 40.95 -38.48
C ILE A 201 -15.92 41.35 -39.82
N PRO A 202 -15.53 40.77 -40.98
CA PRO A 202 -16.35 40.88 -42.16
C PRO A 202 -17.53 39.92 -42.03
N ALA A 203 -18.73 40.49 -42.17
CA ALA A 203 -19.97 39.78 -42.36
C ALA A 203 -19.95 38.99 -43.69
N ASN A 204 -20.69 37.88 -43.70
CA ASN A 204 -21.03 36.98 -44.82
C ASN A 204 -20.09 35.79 -45.06
N ALA A 205 -20.51 34.62 -44.57
CA ALA A 205 -20.30 33.34 -45.26
C ALA A 205 -21.20 32.23 -44.68
N TRP A 206 -22.48 32.21 -45.05
CA TRP A 206 -23.26 30.97 -45.05
C TRP A 206 -24.18 30.96 -46.28
N PRO A 207 -24.01 30.04 -47.24
CA PRO A 207 -25.01 29.77 -48.26
C PRO A 207 -26.05 28.79 -47.72
N THR A 208 -27.32 29.17 -47.82
CA THR A 208 -28.48 28.27 -47.74
C THR A 208 -28.91 27.93 -49.16
N ASP A 209 -28.96 26.65 -49.50
CA ASP A 209 -29.93 26.13 -50.47
C ASP A 209 -31.21 25.74 -49.74
#